data_AF-A0A843J637-F1
#
_entry.id   AF-A0A843J637-F1
#
_cell.length_a   1.000
_cell.length_b   1.000
_cell.length_c   1.000
_cell.angle_alpha   90.00
_cell.angle_beta   90.00
_cell.angle_gamma   90.00
#
_symmetry.space_group_name_H-M   'P 1'
#
loop_
_entity.id
_entity.type
_entity.pdbx_description
1 polymer ?
#
loop_
_entity_poly.entity_id
_entity_poly.type
_entity_poly.pdbx_seq_one_letter_code
_entity_poly.pdbx_strand_id
1 'polypeptide(L)' 'WTISIHAIGCVGPSMALAYVFGWQGGLLILLLPVVIFCRYVLRKHTPAQLAAGALLGLVLTGALFILLL' A
#
# COMPACT_ATOMS: atom_id res chain seq x y z
N TRP A 1 4.08 -17.32 -2.37
CA TRP A 1 2.68 -17.73 -2.15
C TRP A 1 1.99 -16.85 -1.08
N THR A 2 2.31 -15.56 -1.02
CA THR A 2 1.67 -14.62 -0.08
C THR A 2 1.38 -13.30 -0.79
N ILE A 3 0.36 -12.59 -0.31
CA ILE A 3 0.06 -11.21 -0.67
C ILE A 3 1.31 -10.34 -0.40
N SER A 4 1.56 -9.31 -1.22
CA SER A 4 2.77 -8.51 -1.08
C SER A 4 2.72 -7.57 0.13
N ILE A 5 3.43 -7.90 1.21
CA ILE A 5 3.59 -7.02 2.37
C ILE A 5 4.31 -5.70 2.04
N HIS A 6 5.14 -5.70 0.98
CA HIS A 6 5.77 -4.47 0.51
C HIS A 6 4.73 -3.52 -0.10
N ALA A 7 3.74 -4.05 -0.82
CA ALA A 7 2.61 -3.24 -1.31
C ALA A 7 1.73 -2.74 -0.16
N ILE A 8 1.42 -3.61 0.82
CA ILE A 8 0.70 -3.21 2.05
C ILE A 8 1.42 -2.06 2.77
N GLY A 9 2.72 -2.24 3.04
CA GLY A 9 3.57 -1.27 3.73
C GLY A 9 3.86 0.00 2.93
N CYS A 10 3.57 0.03 1.63
CA CYS A 10 3.61 1.26 0.84
C CYS A 10 2.28 2.00 0.95
N VAL A 11 1.16 1.30 0.74
CA VAL A 11 -0.15 1.95 0.60
C VAL A 11 -0.74 2.37 1.94
N GLY A 12 -0.64 1.53 2.98
CA GLY A 12 -1.19 1.84 4.30
C GLY A 12 -0.59 3.12 4.90
N PRO A 13 0.74 3.23 5.05
CA PRO A 13 1.37 4.47 5.52
C PRO A 13 1.10 5.68 4.63
N SER A 14 1.03 5.51 3.31
CA SER A 14 0.65 6.61 2.40
C SER A 14 -0.75 7.14 2.69
N MET A 15 -1.72 6.26 2.94
CA MET A 15 -3.08 6.64 3.33
C MET A 15 -3.09 7.33 4.70
N ALA A 16 -2.35 6.81 5.68
CA ALA A 16 -2.27 7.40 7.01
C ALA A 16 -1.67 8.81 7.01
N LEU A 17 -0.58 9.00 6.27
CA LEU A 17 0.02 10.31 6.10
C LEU A 17 -0.90 11.26 5.32
N ALA A 18 -1.60 10.76 4.28
CA ALA A 18 -2.57 11.56 3.55
C ALA A 18 -3.74 12.04 4.42
N TYR A 19 -4.21 11.17 5.33
CA TYR A 19 -5.28 11.48 6.25
C TYR A 19 -4.87 12.58 7.25
N VAL A 20 -3.65 12.51 7.80
CA VAL A 20 -3.19 13.46 8.83
C VAL A 20 -2.69 14.79 8.23
N PHE A 21 -1.98 14.74 7.11
CA PHE A 21 -1.26 15.89 6.55
C PHE A 21 -1.82 16.39 5.22
N GLY A 22 -2.97 15.88 4.80
CA GLY A 22 -3.55 16.17 3.48
C GLY A 22 -2.75 15.53 2.34
N TRP A 23 -2.99 15.99 1.11
CA TRP A 23 -2.44 15.35 -0.10
C TRP A 23 -0.90 15.25 -0.11
N GLN A 24 -0.20 16.18 0.54
CA GLN A 24 1.26 16.20 0.67
C GLN A 24 1.77 14.97 1.44
N GLY A 25 1.06 14.53 2.48
CA GLY A 25 1.38 13.30 3.21
C GLY A 25 1.20 12.05 2.35
N GLY A 26 0.31 12.10 1.36
CA GLY A 26 0.06 11.01 0.42
C GLY A 26 1.14 10.79 -0.64
N LEU A 27 2.14 11.67 -0.75
CA LEU A 27 3.19 11.57 -1.79
C LEU A 27 4.00 10.27 -1.72
N LEU A 28 4.02 9.59 -0.57
CA LEU A 28 4.65 8.27 -0.43
C LEU A 28 4.05 7.22 -1.38
N ILE A 29 2.80 7.39 -1.83
CA ILE A 29 2.15 6.48 -2.78
C ILE A 29 2.87 6.41 -4.12
N LEU A 30 3.66 7.43 -4.46
CA LEU A 30 4.48 7.47 -5.68
C LEU A 30 5.57 6.38 -5.70
N LEU A 31 5.88 5.76 -4.55
CA LEU A 31 6.76 4.59 -4.50
C LEU A 31 6.06 3.29 -4.92
N LEU A 32 4.73 3.25 -4.97
CA LEU A 32 3.98 2.05 -5.29
C LEU A 32 4.34 1.46 -6.68
N PRO A 33 4.46 2.25 -7.77
CA PRO A 33 4.92 1.74 -9.06
C PRO A 33 6.32 1.11 -8.99
N VAL A 34 7.24 1.71 -8.23
CA VAL A 34 8.61 1.19 -8.03
C VAL A 34 8.57 -0.14 -7.28
N VAL A 35 7.78 -0.23 -6.21
CA VAL A 35 7.57 -1.47 -5.45
C VAL A 35 6.98 -2.55 -6.35
N ILE A 36 5.93 -2.26 -7.11
CA ILE A 36 5.28 -3.18 -8.04
C ILE A 36 6.29 -3.70 -9.06
N PHE A 37 7.03 -2.80 -9.71
CA PHE A 37 8.04 -3.16 -10.71
C PHE A 37 9.10 -4.10 -10.12
N CYS A 38 9.71 -3.71 -9.00
CA CYS A 38 10.74 -4.50 -8.33
C CYS A 38 10.23 -5.89 -7.95
N ARG A 39 9.02 -6.01 -7.40
CA ARG A 39 8.46 -7.29 -6.97
C ARG A 39 8.07 -8.19 -8.14
N TYR A 40 7.59 -7.60 -9.24
CA TYR A 40 7.23 -8.32 -10.45
C TYR A 40 8.46 -8.85 -11.20
N VAL A 41 9.45 -8.00 -11.47
CA VAL A 41 10.67 -8.37 -12.22
C VAL A 41 11.51 -9.41 -11.48
N LEU A 42 11.61 -9.29 -10.14
CA LEU A 42 12.29 -10.28 -9.30
C LEU A 42 11.49 -11.59 -9.13
N ARG A 43 10.34 -11.72 -9.80
CA ARG A 43 9.43 -12.88 -9.75
C ARG A 43 9.02 -13.25 -8.33
N LYS A 44 8.91 -12.26 -7.44
CA LYS A 44 8.49 -12.47 -6.04
C LYS A 44 6.98 -12.49 -5.89
N HIS A 45 6.27 -11.74 -6.73
CA HIS A 45 4.82 -11.67 -6.73
C HIS A 45 4.23 -11.57 -8.13
N THR A 46 3.02 -12.11 -8.31
CA THR A 46 2.18 -11.87 -9.49
C THR A 46 1.47 -10.51 -9.41
N PRO A 47 0.97 -9.97 -10.53
CA PRO A 47 0.17 -8.74 -10.52
C PRO A 47 -1.03 -8.81 -9.57
N ALA A 48 -1.71 -9.96 -9.50
CA ALA A 48 -2.83 -10.17 -8.59
C ALA A 48 -2.40 -10.11 -7.11
N GLN A 49 -1.24 -10.67 -6.75
CA GLN A 49 -0.71 -10.60 -5.38
C GLN A 49 -0.28 -9.18 -4.98
N LEU A 50 0.16 -8.37 -5.95
CA LEU A 50 0.50 -6.96 -5.75
C LEU A 50 -0.76 -6.12 -5.57
N ALA A 51 -1.76 -6.31 -6.42
CA ALA A 51 -3.06 -5.63 -6.32
C ALA A 51 -3.77 -5.97 -5.00
N ALA A 52 -3.79 -7.26 -4.62
CA ALA A 52 -4.34 -7.68 -3.33
C ALA A 52 -3.62 -7.05 -2.14
N GLY A 53 -2.29 -6.87 -2.23
CA GLY A 53 -1.50 -6.22 -1.17
C GLY A 53 -1.80 -4.73 -1.05
N ALA A 54 -1.89 -4.03 -2.19
CA ALA A 54 -2.27 -2.62 -2.21
C ALA A 54 -3.69 -2.42 -1.64
N LEU A 55 -4.66 -3.22 -2.08
CA LEU A 55 -6.04 -3.16 -1.60
C LEU A 55 -6.15 -3.47 -0.10
N LEU A 56 -5.45 -4.53 0.37
CA LEU A 56 -5.46 -4.88 1.78
C LEU A 56 -4.86 -3.77 2.66
N GLY A 57 -3.80 -3.10 2.18
CA GLY A 57 -3.24 -1.92 2.86
C GLY A 57 -4.24 -0.77 3.01
N LEU A 58 -4.99 -0.45 1.95
CA LEU A 58 -6.08 0.56 2.03
C LEU A 58 -7.17 0.15 3.01
N VAL A 59 -7.65 -1.09 2.91
CA VAL A 59 -8.77 -1.57 3.73
C VAL A 59 -8.39 -1.60 5.21
N LEU A 60 -7.21 -2.13 5.56
CA LEU A 60 -6.78 -2.21 6.96
C LEU A 60 -6.57 -0.83 7.56
N THR A 61 -5.87 0.06 6.86
CA THR A 61 -5.63 1.42 7.35
C THR A 61 -6.92 2.23 7.43
N GLY A 62 -7.80 2.13 6.43
CA GLY A 62 -9.12 2.76 6.44
C GLY A 62 -10.01 2.26 7.57
N ALA A 63 -10.06 0.94 7.78
CA ALA A 63 -10.82 0.34 8.88
C ALA A 63 -10.27 0.80 10.25
N LEU A 64 -8.95 0.86 10.41
CA LEU A 64 -8.32 1.38 11.63
C LEU A 64 -8.75 2.82 11.92
N PHE A 65 -8.74 3.70 10.91
CA PHE A 65 -9.19 5.08 11.11
C PHE A 65 -10.68 5.18 11.41
N ILE A 66 -11.53 4.39 10.73
CA ILE A 66 -12.98 4.37 10.99
C ILE A 66 -13.29 3.88 12.41
N LEU A 67 -12.51 2.95 12.94
CA LEU A 67 -12.77 2.33 14.24
C LEU A 67 -12.19 3.10 15.43
N LEU A 68 -11.12 3.87 15.22
CA LEU A 68 -10.33 4.49 16.29
C LEU A 68 -10.39 6.02 16.33
N LEU A 69 -10.95 6.67 15.31
CA LEU A 69 -11.18 8.12 15.26
C LEU A 69 -12.67 8.42 15.13
#